data_AF-A0A1F5DJ20-F1
#
_entry.id   AF-A0A1F5DJ20-F1
#
_cell.length_a   1.000
_cell.length_b   1.000
_cell.length_c   1.000
_cell.angle_alpha   90.00
_cell.angle_beta   90.00
_cell.angle_gamma   90.00
#
_symmetry.space_group_name_H-M   'P 1'
#
loop_
_entity.id
_entity.type
_entity.pdbx_description
1 polymer ?
#
loop_
_entity_poly.entity_id
_entity_poly.type
_entity_poly.pdbx_seq_one_letter_code
_entity_poly.pdbx_strand_id
1 'polypeptide(L)'
;MKSLYYYRDRYVRAQPTAFCPGCGGGIILQCFLRAIDDLGIDKDRILAVSGIGCSAWIPSPYFDGDTLHTTHGRAIAFATGAKAFNPDLTTVVFTGDGDGAGIGGNHLIHAARRNIDLKVFLVNNFSYAMTGGQIAPTTLHGETTVTSPYGNPESPFDITQLVKAAGATYVAKWSTYHVVELTNAMKEALQHKGFSFIEILSQCPTQQRRVFNLRGALESLPPRILEMFGESTYVRGRPGKTGYLYAVPKGDVKETLIQAEALEGVKARIVDHIGFGQVVRVETKQPEVTREKLGGLSSVGGVADHLEKKIEVGLFERSERPEFTESLRAIMRKAKGE
;
A
#
# COMPACT_ATOMS: atom_id res chain seq x y z
N MET A 1 -13.85 -12.37 -16.95
CA MET A 1 -12.48 -12.00 -16.55
C MET A 1 -11.52 -12.73 -17.48
N LYS A 2 -10.53 -12.05 -18.08
CA LYS A 2 -9.56 -12.70 -18.97
C LYS A 2 -8.63 -13.62 -18.15
N SER A 3 -8.05 -14.64 -18.79
CA SER A 3 -7.13 -15.58 -18.11
C SER A 3 -5.82 -14.90 -17.71
N LEU A 4 -5.11 -15.45 -16.73
CA LEU A 4 -3.77 -14.95 -16.38
C LEU A 4 -2.77 -15.11 -17.53
N TYR A 5 -2.93 -16.14 -18.36
CA TYR A 5 -2.13 -16.36 -19.56
C TYR A 5 -2.26 -15.23 -20.57
N TYR A 6 -3.49 -14.71 -20.76
CA TYR A 6 -3.71 -13.55 -21.64
C TYR A 6 -2.85 -12.34 -21.23
N TYR A 7 -2.85 -11.99 -19.93
CA TYR A 7 -2.06 -10.85 -19.45
C TYR A 7 -0.56 -11.10 -19.53
N ARG A 8 -0.13 -12.34 -19.20
CA ARG A 8 1.27 -12.74 -19.29
C ARG A 8 1.78 -12.60 -20.73
N ASP A 9 1.09 -13.21 -21.68
CA ASP A 9 1.56 -13.29 -23.07
C ASP A 9 1.53 -11.93 -23.78
N ARG A 10 0.70 -11.01 -23.30
CA ARG A 10 0.53 -9.68 -23.90
C ARG A 10 1.37 -8.57 -23.26
N TYR A 11 1.63 -8.65 -21.96
CA TYR A 11 2.20 -7.53 -21.20
C TYR A 11 3.37 -7.90 -20.30
N VAL A 12 3.77 -9.17 -20.22
CA VAL A 12 4.83 -9.62 -19.32
C VAL A 12 5.98 -10.23 -20.08
N ARG A 13 7.19 -9.72 -19.85
CA ARG A 13 8.41 -10.30 -20.42
C ARG A 13 8.65 -11.68 -19.81
N ALA A 14 8.94 -12.67 -20.67
CA ALA A 14 9.17 -14.05 -20.24
C ALA A 14 10.51 -14.20 -19.51
N GLN A 15 10.51 -14.02 -18.20
CA GLN A 15 11.70 -14.17 -17.33
C GLN A 15 11.33 -14.74 -15.95
N PRO A 16 12.28 -15.38 -15.25
CA PRO A 16 12.06 -15.83 -13.88
C PRO A 16 11.67 -14.68 -12.94
N THR A 17 10.75 -14.96 -12.03
CA THR A 17 10.41 -13.98 -10.99
C THR A 17 11.46 -14.02 -9.88
N ALA A 18 11.85 -12.85 -9.39
CA ALA A 18 12.63 -12.69 -8.16
C ALA A 18 11.78 -12.23 -6.98
N PHE A 19 10.46 -12.12 -7.19
CA PHE A 19 9.56 -11.95 -6.07
C PHE A 19 9.55 -13.21 -5.22
N CYS A 20 9.66 -13.04 -3.92
CA CYS A 20 9.48 -14.13 -2.97
C CYS A 20 8.08 -14.76 -3.15
N PRO A 21 7.92 -16.07 -2.93
CA PRO A 21 6.61 -16.71 -2.95
C PRO A 21 5.60 -15.95 -2.07
N GLY A 22 4.48 -15.55 -2.67
CA GLY A 22 3.44 -14.80 -1.99
C GLY A 22 3.68 -13.30 -1.80
N CYS A 23 4.74 -12.73 -2.39
CA CYS A 23 4.96 -11.28 -2.41
C CYS A 23 3.84 -10.54 -3.16
N GLY A 24 3.46 -9.36 -2.66
CA GLY A 24 2.39 -8.54 -3.23
C GLY A 24 2.74 -7.87 -4.56
N GLY A 25 4.03 -7.81 -4.93
CA GLY A 25 4.48 -7.20 -6.19
C GLY A 25 3.80 -7.80 -7.43
N GLY A 26 3.58 -9.12 -7.44
CA GLY A 26 2.85 -9.78 -8.53
C GLY A 26 1.37 -9.42 -8.59
N ILE A 27 0.73 -9.22 -7.42
CA ILE A 27 -0.68 -8.76 -7.35
C ILE A 27 -0.78 -7.34 -7.91
N ILE A 28 0.13 -6.45 -7.51
CA ILE A 28 0.17 -5.06 -7.96
C ILE A 28 0.39 -4.98 -9.47
N LEU A 29 1.34 -5.77 -10.01
CA LEU A 29 1.54 -5.88 -11.45
C LEU A 29 0.24 -6.29 -12.14
N GLN A 30 -0.44 -7.33 -11.66
CA GLN A 30 -1.68 -7.79 -12.27
C GLN A 30 -2.82 -6.76 -12.20
N CYS A 31 -2.95 -6.01 -11.10
CA CYS A 31 -3.89 -4.89 -11.02
C CYS A 31 -3.59 -3.83 -12.08
N PHE A 32 -2.31 -3.48 -12.25
CA PHE A 32 -1.88 -2.52 -13.27
C PHE A 32 -2.16 -3.01 -14.69
N LEU A 33 -1.82 -4.27 -15.00
CA LEU A 33 -2.06 -4.87 -16.32
C LEU A 33 -3.56 -4.92 -16.68
N ARG A 34 -4.41 -5.24 -15.71
CA ARG A 34 -5.87 -5.19 -15.89
C ARG A 34 -6.35 -3.77 -16.13
N ALA A 35 -5.83 -2.80 -15.39
CA ALA A 35 -6.22 -1.40 -15.54
C ALA A 35 -5.90 -0.86 -16.94
N ILE A 36 -4.69 -1.10 -17.46
CA ILE A 36 -4.29 -0.63 -18.80
C ILE A 36 -5.07 -1.35 -19.91
N ASP A 37 -5.31 -2.66 -19.75
CA ASP A 37 -6.04 -3.48 -20.73
C ASP A 37 -7.53 -3.11 -20.79
N ASP A 38 -8.16 -2.90 -19.63
CA ASP A 38 -9.56 -2.46 -19.54
C ASP A 38 -9.77 -1.07 -20.17
N LEU A 39 -8.77 -0.19 -20.05
CA LEU A 39 -8.82 1.16 -20.62
C LEU A 39 -8.40 1.19 -22.09
N GLY A 40 -7.92 0.08 -22.64
CA GLY A 40 -7.39 0.02 -24.01
C GLY A 40 -6.16 0.91 -24.20
N ILE A 41 -5.39 1.17 -23.13
CA ILE A 41 -4.16 1.96 -23.24
C ILE A 41 -3.11 1.09 -23.94
N ASP A 42 -2.58 1.62 -25.04
CA ASP A 42 -1.48 0.99 -25.75
C ASP A 42 -0.24 0.92 -24.85
N LYS A 43 0.32 -0.28 -24.69
CA LYS A 43 1.50 -0.52 -23.84
C LYS A 43 2.72 0.25 -24.34
N ASP A 44 2.79 0.51 -25.66
CA ASP A 44 3.88 1.25 -26.28
C ASP A 44 3.75 2.78 -26.06
N ARG A 45 2.65 3.24 -25.45
CA ARG A 45 2.46 4.62 -24.96
C ARG A 45 2.70 4.78 -23.46
N ILE A 46 3.02 3.70 -22.76
CA ILE A 46 3.29 3.71 -21.33
C ILE A 46 4.79 3.75 -21.10
N LEU A 47 5.21 4.74 -20.31
CA LEU A 47 6.55 4.77 -19.73
C LEU A 47 6.46 4.42 -18.25
N ALA A 48 6.97 3.26 -17.87
CA ALA A 48 7.04 2.83 -16.47
C ALA A 48 8.42 3.15 -15.87
N VAL A 49 8.46 4.06 -14.92
CA VAL A 49 9.69 4.51 -14.26
C VAL A 49 9.76 3.93 -12.86
N SER A 50 10.91 3.39 -12.47
CA SER A 50 11.14 2.86 -11.13
C SER A 50 12.43 3.39 -10.51
N GLY A 51 12.44 3.44 -9.18
CA GLY A 51 13.65 3.72 -8.40
C GLY A 51 14.41 2.43 -8.11
N ILE A 52 14.89 2.26 -6.88
CA ILE A 52 15.57 1.03 -6.42
C ILE A 52 14.78 0.40 -5.28
N GLY A 53 14.60 -0.92 -5.34
CA GLY A 53 13.90 -1.72 -4.33
C GLY A 53 13.07 -2.85 -4.96
N CYS A 54 12.47 -3.72 -4.14
CA CYS A 54 11.64 -4.82 -4.67
C CYS A 54 10.46 -4.28 -5.49
N SER A 55 9.92 -3.12 -5.12
CA SER A 55 8.86 -2.44 -5.88
C SER A 55 9.29 -2.04 -7.28
N ALA A 56 10.57 -1.74 -7.51
CA ALA A 56 11.09 -1.38 -8.82
C ALA A 56 11.01 -2.53 -9.82
N TRP A 57 10.99 -3.77 -9.31
CA TRP A 57 10.90 -4.95 -10.15
C TRP A 57 9.51 -5.15 -10.73
N ILE A 58 8.47 -4.50 -10.18
CA ILE A 58 7.09 -4.56 -10.68
C ILE A 58 7.03 -4.17 -12.16
N PRO A 59 7.51 -2.98 -12.56
CA PRO A 59 7.60 -2.65 -13.99
C PRO A 59 8.88 -3.20 -14.64
N SER A 60 10.04 -3.16 -13.98
CA SER A 60 11.32 -3.48 -14.62
C SER A 60 12.05 -4.62 -13.89
N PRO A 61 12.08 -5.85 -14.43
CA PRO A 61 12.04 -6.14 -15.86
C PRO A 61 10.69 -6.63 -16.41
N TYR A 62 9.65 -6.81 -15.57
CA TYR A 62 8.51 -7.64 -15.94
C TYR A 62 7.54 -7.04 -16.96
N PHE A 63 7.32 -5.73 -16.97
CA PHE A 63 6.38 -5.11 -17.91
C PHE A 63 6.97 -5.07 -19.32
N ASP A 64 6.21 -5.57 -20.30
CA ASP A 64 6.54 -5.55 -21.72
C ASP A 64 6.17 -4.20 -22.38
N GLY A 65 6.82 -3.14 -21.92
CA GLY A 65 6.74 -1.79 -22.49
C GLY A 65 8.02 -1.00 -22.20
N ASP A 66 7.98 0.31 -22.40
CA ASP A 66 9.13 1.16 -22.09
C ASP A 66 9.31 1.30 -20.57
N THR A 67 10.51 0.97 -20.12
CA THR A 67 10.86 0.97 -18.69
C THR A 67 12.14 1.75 -18.42
N LEU A 68 12.12 2.61 -17.40
CA LEU A 68 13.32 3.28 -16.88
C LEU A 68 13.55 2.84 -15.43
N HIS A 69 14.59 2.02 -15.21
CA HIS A 69 15.07 1.67 -13.88
C HIS A 69 16.18 2.65 -13.47
N THR A 70 15.85 3.56 -12.56
CA THR A 70 16.67 4.73 -12.25
C THR A 70 17.40 4.59 -10.92
N THR A 71 18.03 5.66 -10.43
CA THR A 71 18.68 5.68 -9.12
C THR A 71 17.69 5.79 -7.98
N HIS A 72 18.11 5.33 -6.80
CA HIS A 72 17.26 5.28 -5.61
C HIS A 72 16.69 6.67 -5.26
N GLY A 73 15.36 6.74 -5.16
CA GLY A 73 14.61 7.96 -4.86
C GLY A 73 14.55 8.98 -6.00
N ARG A 74 14.93 8.62 -7.23
CA ARG A 74 14.95 9.55 -8.37
C ARG A 74 13.93 9.23 -9.45
N ALA A 75 13.14 8.17 -9.31
CA ALA A 75 12.11 7.77 -10.27
C ALA A 75 11.17 8.92 -10.66
N ILE A 76 10.66 9.67 -9.66
CA ILE A 76 9.76 10.81 -9.87
C ILE A 76 10.45 11.95 -10.64
N ALA A 77 11.75 12.19 -10.40
CA ALA A 77 12.51 13.21 -11.09
C ALA A 77 12.72 12.85 -12.58
N PHE A 78 13.08 11.60 -12.86
CA PHE A 78 13.21 11.10 -14.24
C PHE A 78 11.86 11.10 -14.97
N ALA A 79 10.80 10.63 -14.30
CA ALA A 79 9.43 10.65 -14.82
C ALA A 79 8.96 12.07 -15.16
N THR A 80 9.29 13.04 -14.31
CA THR A 80 9.03 14.46 -14.56
C THR A 80 9.70 14.94 -15.85
N GLY A 81 10.99 14.63 -16.03
CA GLY A 81 11.72 15.00 -17.25
C GLY A 81 11.12 14.35 -18.50
N ALA A 82 10.80 13.06 -18.44
CA ALA A 82 10.21 12.32 -19.55
C ALA A 82 8.84 12.88 -19.95
N LYS A 83 7.96 13.18 -18.97
CA LYS A 83 6.63 13.77 -19.22
C LYS A 83 6.71 15.20 -19.74
N ALA A 84 7.70 15.98 -19.28
CA ALA A 84 7.94 17.32 -19.80
C ALA A 84 8.40 17.29 -21.27
N PHE A 85 9.25 16.33 -21.64
CA PHE A 85 9.71 16.14 -23.02
C PHE A 85 8.60 15.61 -23.93
N ASN A 86 7.90 14.55 -23.51
CA ASN A 86 6.82 13.94 -24.27
C ASN A 86 5.51 13.88 -23.43
N PRO A 87 4.60 14.85 -23.57
CA PRO A 87 3.34 14.88 -22.83
C PRO A 87 2.37 13.76 -23.18
N ASP A 88 2.53 13.15 -24.36
CA ASP A 88 1.58 12.17 -24.88
C ASP A 88 1.79 10.77 -24.27
N LEU A 89 2.87 10.59 -23.52
CA LEU A 89 3.14 9.38 -22.75
C LEU A 89 2.27 9.30 -21.49
N THR A 90 1.80 8.09 -21.22
CA THR A 90 1.25 7.73 -19.91
C THR A 90 2.41 7.36 -19.01
N THR A 91 2.91 8.33 -18.22
CA THR A 91 4.06 8.13 -17.34
C THR A 91 3.64 7.64 -15.97
N VAL A 92 4.03 6.40 -15.66
CA VAL A 92 3.69 5.71 -14.41
C VAL A 92 4.96 5.47 -13.60
N VAL A 93 4.93 5.78 -12.31
CA VAL A 93 6.05 5.58 -11.40
C VAL A 93 5.70 4.47 -10.41
N PHE A 94 6.57 3.47 -10.29
CA PHE A 94 6.52 2.48 -9.22
C PHE A 94 7.67 2.75 -8.25
N THR A 95 7.32 2.95 -6.98
CA THR A 95 8.30 3.27 -5.93
C THR A 95 7.97 2.52 -4.65
N GLY A 96 8.95 2.27 -3.80
CA GLY A 96 8.73 1.74 -2.44
C GLY A 96 8.47 2.88 -1.45
N ASP A 97 7.98 2.56 -0.26
CA ASP A 97 7.93 3.49 0.87
C ASP A 97 9.29 4.14 1.16
N GLY A 98 10.36 3.36 1.26
CA GLY A 98 11.71 3.89 1.47
C GLY A 98 12.28 4.67 0.27
N ASP A 99 12.00 4.22 -0.95
CA ASP A 99 12.45 4.89 -2.18
C ASP A 99 11.73 6.23 -2.38
N GLY A 100 10.41 6.25 -2.26
CA GLY A 100 9.55 7.38 -2.62
C GLY A 100 9.27 8.35 -1.48
N ALA A 101 9.13 7.86 -0.25
CA ALA A 101 8.88 8.69 0.93
C ALA A 101 10.11 8.86 1.84
N GLY A 102 11.14 8.04 1.67
CA GLY A 102 12.45 8.22 2.32
C GLY A 102 13.33 9.15 1.49
N ILE A 103 14.34 8.59 0.81
CA ILE A 103 15.31 9.37 0.02
C ILE A 103 14.68 10.16 -1.15
N GLY A 104 13.53 9.71 -1.66
CA GLY A 104 12.75 10.38 -2.71
C GLY A 104 11.72 11.39 -2.21
N GLY A 105 11.52 11.54 -0.90
CA GLY A 105 10.40 12.28 -0.31
C GLY A 105 10.25 13.72 -0.83
N ASN A 106 11.37 14.43 -1.01
CA ASN A 106 11.34 15.81 -1.51
C ASN A 106 10.86 15.88 -2.98
N HIS A 107 11.18 14.88 -3.80
CA HIS A 107 10.68 14.81 -5.18
C HIS A 107 9.19 14.49 -5.20
N LEU A 108 8.72 13.62 -4.30
CA LEU A 108 7.31 13.27 -4.16
C LEU A 108 6.45 14.49 -3.83
N ILE A 109 6.77 15.23 -2.77
CA ILE A 109 5.97 16.39 -2.35
C ILE A 109 5.99 17.50 -3.41
N HIS A 110 7.11 17.70 -4.10
CA HIS A 110 7.17 18.74 -5.12
C HIS A 110 6.52 18.31 -6.45
N ALA A 111 6.46 17.03 -6.78
CA ALA A 111 5.69 16.55 -7.92
C ALA A 111 4.17 16.73 -7.67
N ALA A 112 3.71 16.38 -6.46
CA ALA A 112 2.34 16.65 -6.02
C ALA A 112 2.00 18.14 -6.10
N ARG A 113 2.85 19.00 -5.52
CA ARG A 113 2.68 20.46 -5.56
C ARG A 113 2.61 21.02 -6.98
N ARG A 114 3.46 20.53 -7.88
CA ARG A 114 3.47 20.98 -9.28
C ARG A 114 2.25 20.49 -10.05
N ASN A 115 1.62 19.38 -9.67
CA ASN A 115 0.51 18.80 -10.44
C ASN A 115 0.94 18.45 -11.88
N ILE A 116 2.12 17.85 -12.02
CA ILE A 116 2.54 17.25 -13.30
C ILE A 116 1.77 15.95 -13.47
N ASP A 117 1.27 15.68 -14.68
CA ASP A 117 0.51 14.46 -15.01
C ASP A 117 1.35 13.18 -14.94
N LEU A 118 1.63 12.73 -13.70
CA LEU A 118 2.36 11.53 -13.33
C LEU A 118 1.49 10.63 -12.46
N LYS A 119 1.59 9.32 -12.68
CA LYS A 119 0.84 8.31 -11.91
C LYS A 119 1.79 7.59 -10.96
N VAL A 120 1.80 7.98 -9.70
CA VAL A 120 2.73 7.41 -8.70
C VAL A 120 2.03 6.32 -7.89
N PHE A 121 2.51 5.09 -8.04
CA PHE A 121 2.08 3.93 -7.28
C PHE A 121 3.18 3.56 -6.28
N LEU A 122 2.93 3.89 -5.01
CA LEU A 122 3.87 3.66 -3.91
C LEU A 122 3.52 2.35 -3.20
N VAL A 123 4.47 1.43 -3.17
CA VAL A 123 4.34 0.13 -2.52
C VAL A 123 4.87 0.24 -1.09
N ASN A 124 3.96 0.26 -0.13
CA ASN A 124 4.28 0.33 1.29
C ASN A 124 4.27 -1.10 1.88
N ASN A 125 5.44 -1.58 2.29
CA ASN A 125 5.56 -2.88 2.96
C ASN A 125 6.10 -2.75 4.39
N PHE A 126 6.22 -1.51 4.89
CA PHE A 126 6.69 -1.12 6.22
C PHE A 126 8.19 -1.33 6.44
N SER A 127 9.01 -1.48 5.39
CA SER A 127 10.46 -1.73 5.53
C SER A 127 11.27 -1.50 4.24
N TYR A 128 12.59 -1.31 4.37
CA TYR A 128 13.50 -1.49 3.25
C TYR A 128 13.72 -3.00 2.97
N ALA A 129 12.76 -3.61 2.28
CA ALA A 129 12.70 -5.06 2.20
C ALA A 129 13.85 -5.71 1.42
N MET A 130 14.28 -5.09 0.31
CA MET A 130 15.32 -5.62 -0.58
C MET A 130 16.69 -5.68 0.11
N THR A 131 16.99 -4.70 0.96
CA THR A 131 18.29 -4.57 1.64
C THR A 131 18.37 -5.36 2.94
N GLY A 132 17.31 -6.09 3.30
CA GLY A 132 17.31 -6.99 4.47
C GLY A 132 16.29 -6.64 5.56
N GLY A 133 15.41 -5.66 5.34
CA GLY A 133 14.32 -5.32 6.27
C GLY A 133 14.75 -4.34 7.37
N GLN A 134 15.33 -3.21 6.95
CA GLN A 134 15.61 -2.06 7.81
C GLN A 134 14.36 -1.18 8.00
N ILE A 135 14.42 -0.29 9.00
CA ILE A 135 13.40 0.75 9.24
C ILE A 135 13.17 1.56 7.96
N ALA A 136 11.93 1.63 7.50
CA ALA A 136 11.46 2.56 6.49
C ALA A 136 10.65 3.70 7.15
N PRO A 137 10.37 4.80 6.44
CA PRO A 137 9.61 5.92 7.01
C PRO A 137 8.15 5.58 7.40
N THR A 138 7.66 4.41 7.00
CA THR A 138 6.34 3.86 7.32
C THR A 138 6.36 2.78 8.39
N THR A 139 7.54 2.30 8.81
CA THR A 139 7.66 1.30 9.87
C THR A 139 6.99 1.82 11.14
N LEU A 140 6.10 1.04 11.74
CA LEU A 140 5.34 1.49 12.90
C LEU A 140 6.25 1.69 14.12
N HIS A 141 5.85 2.61 14.98
CA HIS A 141 6.55 2.87 16.24
C HIS A 141 6.61 1.60 17.10
N GLY A 142 7.76 1.33 17.70
CA GLY A 142 8.00 0.15 18.52
C GLY A 142 8.33 -1.13 17.75
N GLU A 143 8.13 -1.17 16.43
CA GLU A 143 8.38 -2.40 15.67
C GLU A 143 9.87 -2.72 15.52
N THR A 144 10.18 -4.02 15.63
CA THR A 144 11.56 -4.49 15.52
C THR A 144 11.95 -4.75 14.07
N THR A 145 13.12 -4.27 13.68
CA THR A 145 13.71 -4.49 12.36
C THR A 145 15.18 -4.92 12.51
N VAL A 146 15.88 -5.18 11.40
CA VAL A 146 17.31 -5.51 11.47
C VAL A 146 18.14 -4.37 12.07
N THR A 147 17.76 -3.12 11.85
CA THR A 147 18.48 -1.93 12.35
C THR A 147 17.81 -1.31 13.58
N SER A 148 16.64 -1.77 13.98
CA SER A 148 15.97 -1.44 15.24
C SER A 148 15.65 -2.70 16.05
N PRO A 149 16.66 -3.41 16.56
CA PRO A 149 16.42 -4.64 17.33
C PRO A 149 15.64 -4.40 18.64
N TYR A 150 15.62 -3.15 19.12
CA TYR A 150 14.91 -2.73 20.33
C TYR A 150 13.65 -1.91 20.05
N GLY A 151 13.17 -1.91 18.79
CA GLY A 151 11.98 -1.18 18.36
C GLY A 151 12.29 0.14 17.65
N ASN A 152 11.44 0.54 16.73
CA ASN A 152 11.53 1.82 16.02
C ASN A 152 11.16 2.99 16.96
N PRO A 153 12.07 3.96 17.20
CA PRO A 153 11.75 5.10 18.05
C PRO A 153 10.90 6.16 17.34
N GLU A 154 10.84 6.16 16.01
CA GLU A 154 10.17 7.21 15.23
C GLU A 154 8.66 6.94 15.09
N SER A 155 7.91 8.01 14.83
CA SER A 155 6.52 7.90 14.40
C SER A 155 6.46 7.72 12.88
N PRO A 156 5.65 6.77 12.35
CA PRO A 156 5.56 6.56 10.91
C PRO A 156 4.90 7.74 10.20
N PHE A 157 5.31 8.04 8.98
CA PHE A 157 4.58 8.96 8.12
C PHE A 157 3.22 8.40 7.72
N ASP A 158 2.19 9.24 7.75
CA ASP A 158 1.00 9.04 6.91
C ASP A 158 1.26 9.65 5.53
N ILE A 159 1.79 8.83 4.61
CA ILE A 159 2.18 9.29 3.28
C ILE A 159 0.96 9.82 2.51
N THR A 160 -0.19 9.18 2.66
CA THR A 160 -1.44 9.62 2.02
C THR A 160 -1.82 11.04 2.43
N GLN A 161 -1.77 11.35 3.73
CA GLN A 161 -2.05 12.71 4.20
C GLN A 161 -0.94 13.69 3.80
N LEU A 162 0.32 13.28 3.83
CA LEU A 162 1.45 14.09 3.39
C LEU A 162 1.32 14.52 1.93
N VAL A 163 1.02 13.58 1.03
CA VAL A 163 0.91 13.84 -0.41
C VAL A 163 -0.34 14.66 -0.72
N LYS A 164 -1.45 14.42 -0.02
CA LYS A 164 -2.65 15.26 -0.10
C LYS A 164 -2.33 16.69 0.32
N ALA A 165 -1.70 16.88 1.47
CA ALA A 165 -1.30 18.20 1.97
C ALA A 165 -0.29 18.92 1.04
N ALA A 166 0.55 18.16 0.34
CA ALA A 166 1.47 18.70 -0.67
C ALA A 166 0.77 19.19 -1.95
N GLY A 167 -0.53 18.91 -2.14
CA GLY A 167 -1.34 19.42 -3.24
C GLY A 167 -1.57 18.45 -4.39
N ALA A 168 -1.45 17.14 -4.16
CA ALA A 168 -1.88 16.13 -5.13
C ALA A 168 -3.38 16.26 -5.42
N THR A 169 -3.77 16.03 -6.67
CA THR A 169 -5.16 16.20 -7.14
C THR A 169 -5.94 14.88 -7.20
N TYR A 170 -5.23 13.76 -7.13
CA TYR A 170 -5.82 12.44 -6.91
C TYR A 170 -4.99 11.67 -5.89
N VAL A 171 -5.62 11.22 -4.80
CA VAL A 171 -4.96 10.46 -3.72
C VAL A 171 -5.84 9.30 -3.30
N ALA A 172 -5.31 8.08 -3.37
CA ALA A 172 -5.97 6.88 -2.87
C ALA A 172 -5.01 6.02 -2.03
N LYS A 173 -5.57 5.21 -1.11
CA LYS A 173 -4.84 4.19 -0.35
C LYS A 173 -5.60 2.87 -0.45
N TRP A 174 -4.94 1.80 -0.83
CA TRP A 174 -5.52 0.46 -0.88
C TRP A 174 -4.50 -0.58 -0.41
N SER A 175 -4.93 -1.83 -0.24
CA SER A 175 -4.02 -2.93 0.03
C SER A 175 -4.15 -4.00 -1.04
N THR A 176 -3.15 -4.88 -1.09
CA THR A 176 -3.14 -6.08 -1.94
C THR A 176 -4.27 -7.07 -1.61
N TYR A 177 -4.98 -6.90 -0.49
CA TYR A 177 -6.24 -7.60 -0.19
C TYR A 177 -7.43 -7.06 -1.03
N HIS A 178 -7.44 -5.75 -1.33
CA HIS A 178 -8.52 -5.06 -2.05
C HIS A 178 -8.26 -5.03 -3.56
N VAL A 179 -8.10 -6.20 -4.19
CA VAL A 179 -7.66 -6.31 -5.60
C VAL A 179 -8.59 -5.58 -6.57
N VAL A 180 -9.91 -5.64 -6.35
CA VAL A 180 -10.90 -5.00 -7.22
C VAL A 180 -10.82 -3.48 -7.10
N GLU A 181 -10.85 -2.96 -5.87
CA GLU A 181 -10.75 -1.53 -5.60
C GLU A 181 -9.41 -0.96 -6.05
N LEU A 182 -8.31 -1.65 -5.81
CA LEU A 182 -6.98 -1.25 -6.27
C LEU A 182 -6.91 -1.16 -7.80
N THR A 183 -7.48 -2.15 -8.51
CA THR A 183 -7.55 -2.13 -9.99
C THR A 183 -8.37 -0.94 -10.47
N ASN A 184 -9.52 -0.66 -9.85
CA ASN A 184 -10.35 0.50 -10.21
C ASN A 184 -9.65 1.83 -9.90
N ALA A 185 -8.98 1.94 -8.76
CA ALA A 185 -8.23 3.13 -8.40
C ALA A 185 -7.06 3.39 -9.36
N MET A 186 -6.40 2.34 -9.86
CA MET A 186 -5.39 2.47 -10.93
C MET A 186 -6.00 2.96 -12.24
N LYS A 187 -7.21 2.48 -12.61
CA LYS A 187 -7.93 2.98 -13.79
C LYS A 187 -8.26 4.46 -13.66
N GLU A 188 -8.82 4.86 -12.52
CA GLU A 188 -9.13 6.26 -12.20
C GLU A 188 -7.87 7.13 -12.24
N ALA A 189 -6.77 6.69 -11.61
CA ALA A 189 -5.51 7.41 -11.64
C ALA A 189 -4.98 7.58 -13.07
N LEU A 190 -4.99 6.52 -13.89
CA LEU A 190 -4.52 6.56 -15.28
C LEU A 190 -5.33 7.55 -16.13
N GLN A 191 -6.63 7.71 -15.85
CA GLN A 191 -7.51 8.64 -16.57
C GLN A 191 -7.46 10.08 -16.03
N HIS A 192 -7.09 10.25 -14.75
CA HIS A 192 -7.00 11.56 -14.10
C HIS A 192 -6.07 12.51 -14.85
N LYS A 193 -6.33 13.81 -14.85
CA LYS A 193 -5.42 14.81 -15.43
C LYS A 193 -4.67 15.52 -14.33
N GLY A 194 -3.37 15.26 -14.24
CA GLY A 194 -2.50 15.80 -13.20
C GLY A 194 -1.95 14.71 -12.28
N PHE A 195 -1.35 15.15 -11.18
CA PHE A 195 -0.59 14.26 -10.30
C PHE A 195 -1.52 13.32 -9.54
N SER A 196 -1.33 12.02 -9.75
CA SER A 196 -2.10 10.95 -9.12
C SER A 196 -1.20 10.12 -8.23
N PHE A 197 -1.66 9.84 -7.01
CA PHE A 197 -0.92 9.03 -6.05
C PHE A 197 -1.80 7.90 -5.50
N ILE A 198 -1.26 6.68 -5.51
CA ILE A 198 -1.86 5.52 -4.84
C ILE A 198 -0.83 4.93 -3.89
N GLU A 199 -1.12 4.95 -2.59
CA GLU A 199 -0.39 4.16 -1.60
C GLU A 199 -0.98 2.74 -1.55
N ILE A 200 -0.12 1.74 -1.69
CA ILE A 200 -0.50 0.34 -1.79
C ILE A 200 0.17 -0.43 -0.66
N LEU A 201 -0.61 -0.82 0.35
CA LEU A 201 -0.16 -1.73 1.40
C LEU A 201 0.07 -3.12 0.79
N SER A 202 1.32 -3.58 0.82
CA SER A 202 1.77 -4.80 0.16
C SER A 202 2.33 -5.79 1.15
N GLN A 203 1.90 -7.05 1.02
CA GLN A 203 2.50 -8.16 1.73
C GLN A 203 3.97 -8.35 1.31
N CYS A 204 4.83 -8.58 2.31
CA CYS A 204 6.23 -8.92 2.16
C CYS A 204 6.54 -10.09 3.11
N PRO A 205 6.25 -11.35 2.69
CA PRO A 205 6.34 -12.52 3.57
C PRO A 205 7.70 -12.71 4.24
N THR A 206 8.78 -12.33 3.55
CA THR A 206 10.16 -12.44 4.05
C THR A 206 10.43 -11.52 5.23
N GLN A 207 10.00 -10.25 5.16
CA GLN A 207 10.36 -9.24 6.16
C GLN A 207 9.27 -9.03 7.21
N GLN A 208 8.00 -9.11 6.81
CA GLN A 208 6.86 -8.92 7.73
C GLN A 208 6.75 -10.02 8.78
N ARG A 209 7.40 -11.17 8.56
CA ARG A 209 7.63 -12.16 9.61
C ARG A 209 8.30 -11.55 10.85
N ARG A 210 9.34 -10.73 10.63
CA ARG A 210 10.07 -10.06 11.71
C ARG A 210 9.31 -8.82 12.17
N VAL A 211 8.92 -7.97 11.21
CA VAL A 211 8.28 -6.67 11.52
C VAL A 211 7.01 -6.86 12.33
N PHE A 212 6.16 -7.85 12.02
CA PHE A 212 4.92 -8.09 12.78
C PHE A 212 4.98 -9.34 13.68
N ASN A 213 6.19 -9.84 13.96
CA ASN A 213 6.43 -11.03 14.79
C ASN A 213 5.55 -12.25 14.41
N LEU A 214 5.29 -12.44 13.10
CA LEU A 214 4.47 -13.55 12.62
C LEU A 214 5.26 -14.85 12.73
N ARG A 215 4.78 -15.77 13.57
CA ARG A 215 5.38 -17.11 13.75
C ARG A 215 4.68 -18.14 12.88
N GLY A 216 5.42 -19.05 12.25
CA GLY A 216 4.84 -20.16 11.48
C GLY A 216 5.72 -20.59 10.32
N ALA A 217 5.24 -21.60 9.58
CA ALA A 217 5.89 -22.06 8.36
C ALA A 217 5.84 -20.97 7.28
N LEU A 218 6.90 -20.85 6.48
CA LEU A 218 7.04 -19.80 5.47
C LEU A 218 5.87 -19.80 4.47
N GLU A 219 5.36 -20.98 4.12
CA GLU A 219 4.24 -21.19 3.18
C GLU A 219 2.90 -20.69 3.73
N SER A 220 2.74 -20.64 5.06
CA SER A 220 1.52 -20.15 5.72
C SER A 220 1.49 -18.62 5.85
N LEU A 221 2.63 -17.95 5.71
CA LEU A 221 2.72 -16.50 5.94
C LEU A 221 1.99 -15.66 4.88
N PRO A 222 2.10 -15.95 3.56
CA PRO A 222 1.42 -15.13 2.56
C PRO A 222 -0.10 -15.00 2.75
N PRO A 223 -0.89 -16.09 2.89
CA PRO A 223 -2.33 -15.96 3.11
C PRO A 223 -2.65 -15.28 4.45
N ARG A 224 -1.89 -15.58 5.50
CA ARG A 224 -2.07 -14.98 6.82
C ARG A 224 -1.84 -13.46 6.83
N ILE A 225 -0.84 -12.97 6.10
CA ILE A 225 -0.59 -11.53 5.94
C ILE A 225 -1.72 -10.85 5.15
N LEU A 226 -2.24 -11.52 4.12
CA LEU A 226 -3.41 -11.03 3.38
C LEU A 226 -4.65 -10.91 4.28
N GLU A 227 -4.90 -11.92 5.11
CA GLU A 227 -5.99 -11.89 6.10
C GLU A 227 -5.76 -10.78 7.13
N MET A 228 -4.52 -10.60 7.62
CA MET A 228 -4.14 -9.50 8.50
C MET A 228 -4.48 -8.15 7.87
N PHE A 229 -4.23 -7.95 6.57
CA PHE A 229 -4.61 -6.72 5.88
C PHE A 229 -6.13 -6.52 5.86
N GLY A 230 -6.90 -7.58 5.59
CA GLY A 230 -8.37 -7.53 5.66
C GLY A 230 -8.90 -7.25 7.07
N GLU A 231 -8.21 -7.74 8.11
CA GLU A 231 -8.57 -7.50 9.51
C GLU A 231 -8.19 -6.07 9.95
N SER A 232 -7.07 -5.54 9.46
CA SER A 232 -6.46 -4.28 9.92
C SER A 232 -6.88 -3.05 9.13
N THR A 233 -7.80 -3.18 8.18
CA THR A 233 -8.23 -2.07 7.32
C THR A 233 -9.74 -1.89 7.36
N TYR A 234 -10.20 -0.69 7.02
CA TYR A 234 -11.60 -0.40 6.74
C TYR A 234 -11.72 0.56 5.56
N VAL A 235 -12.78 0.41 4.78
CA VAL A 235 -13.00 1.24 3.59
C VAL A 235 -13.78 2.49 3.98
N ARG A 236 -13.19 3.66 3.71
CA ARG A 236 -13.83 4.96 3.92
C ARG A 236 -15.19 5.03 3.24
N GLY A 237 -16.19 5.53 3.95
CA GLY A 237 -17.54 5.72 3.44
C GLY A 237 -18.34 4.43 3.21
N ARG A 238 -17.80 3.25 3.56
CA ARG A 238 -18.56 1.99 3.60
C ARG A 238 -18.89 1.62 5.04
N PRO A 239 -20.07 1.03 5.31
CA PRO A 239 -20.36 0.46 6.63
C PRO A 239 -19.30 -0.57 7.00
N GLY A 240 -18.64 -0.37 8.14
CA GLY A 240 -17.67 -1.32 8.68
C GLY A 240 -18.34 -2.62 9.11
N LYS A 241 -17.57 -3.71 9.23
CA LYS A 241 -18.04 -4.91 9.91
C LYS A 241 -18.16 -4.60 11.40
N THR A 242 -19.37 -4.67 11.94
CA THR A 242 -19.67 -4.49 13.37
C THR A 242 -19.93 -5.85 14.03
N GLY A 243 -20.29 -5.85 15.31
CA GLY A 243 -20.69 -7.07 16.03
C GLY A 243 -19.52 -7.91 16.54
N TYR A 244 -18.37 -7.29 16.79
CA TYR A 244 -17.24 -7.94 17.44
C TYR A 244 -16.34 -6.92 18.17
N LEU A 245 -15.50 -7.43 19.06
CA LEU A 245 -14.46 -6.70 19.79
C LEU A 245 -13.11 -7.42 19.64
N TYR A 246 -12.01 -6.72 19.92
CA TYR A 246 -10.70 -7.34 20.10
C TYR A 246 -10.37 -7.41 21.59
N ALA A 247 -10.07 -8.60 22.08
CA ALA A 247 -9.38 -8.81 23.34
C ALA A 247 -7.88 -8.81 23.07
N VAL A 248 -7.19 -7.77 23.53
CA VAL A 248 -5.74 -7.59 23.37
C VAL A 248 -5.04 -8.33 24.51
N PRO A 249 -4.17 -9.31 24.23
CA PRO A 249 -3.55 -10.13 25.27
C PRO A 249 -2.51 -9.36 26.10
N LYS A 250 -2.41 -9.65 27.41
CA LYS A 250 -1.24 -9.25 28.25
C LYS A 250 -0.03 -10.15 28.02
N GLY A 251 -0.27 -11.40 27.62
CA GLY A 251 0.73 -12.47 27.52
C GLY A 251 0.43 -13.39 26.35
N ASP A 252 0.30 -14.69 26.60
CA ASP A 252 -0.02 -15.66 25.55
C ASP A 252 -1.46 -15.46 25.04
N VAL A 253 -1.59 -15.21 23.73
CA VAL A 253 -2.88 -15.04 23.06
C VAL A 253 -3.75 -16.30 23.16
N LYS A 254 -3.16 -17.49 23.31
CA LYS A 254 -3.92 -18.74 23.49
C LYS A 254 -4.66 -18.79 24.81
N GLU A 255 -4.05 -18.28 25.89
CA GLU A 255 -4.72 -18.17 27.18
C GLU A 255 -5.89 -17.18 27.11
N THR A 256 -5.68 -16.08 26.40
CA THR A 256 -6.74 -15.10 26.13
C THR A 256 -7.90 -15.72 25.34
N LEU A 257 -7.60 -16.58 24.35
CA LEU A 257 -8.62 -17.28 23.59
C LEU A 257 -9.45 -18.20 24.48
N ILE A 258 -8.80 -19.04 25.29
CA ILE A 258 -9.48 -19.98 26.19
C ILE A 258 -10.41 -19.23 27.16
N GLN A 259 -9.93 -18.14 27.76
CA GLN A 259 -10.75 -17.34 28.69
C GLN A 259 -11.91 -16.64 27.97
N ALA A 260 -11.70 -16.17 26.73
CA ALA A 260 -12.76 -15.54 25.93
C ALA A 260 -13.82 -16.55 25.46
N GLU A 261 -13.43 -17.78 25.09
CA GLU A 261 -14.34 -18.86 24.68
C GLU A 261 -15.20 -19.39 25.84
N ALA A 262 -14.72 -19.24 27.08
CA ALA A 262 -15.49 -19.59 28.27
C ALA A 262 -16.67 -18.63 28.55
N LEU A 263 -16.73 -17.48 27.87
CA LEU A 263 -17.87 -16.57 27.99
C LEU A 263 -19.07 -17.12 27.21
N GLU A 264 -20.24 -17.12 27.85
CA GLU A 264 -21.47 -17.58 27.18
C GLU A 264 -21.88 -16.66 26.03
N GLY A 265 -22.28 -17.28 24.90
CA GLY A 265 -22.91 -16.58 23.78
C GLY A 265 -21.97 -15.83 22.84
N VAL A 266 -20.65 -16.03 22.95
CA VAL A 266 -19.66 -15.43 22.03
C VAL A 266 -18.96 -16.49 21.17
N LYS A 267 -18.39 -16.06 20.05
CA LYS A 267 -17.43 -16.84 19.27
C LYS A 267 -16.11 -16.10 19.24
N ALA A 268 -15.04 -16.75 19.64
CA ALA A 268 -13.72 -16.15 19.68
C ALA A 268 -12.77 -16.87 18.72
N ARG A 269 -11.83 -16.12 18.14
CA ARG A 269 -10.73 -16.69 17.33
C ARG A 269 -9.52 -15.77 17.34
N ILE A 270 -8.33 -16.35 17.18
CA ILE A 270 -7.11 -15.58 17.01
C ILE A 270 -7.08 -14.98 15.61
N VAL A 271 -6.72 -13.71 15.51
CA VAL A 271 -6.46 -13.00 14.25
C VAL A 271 -5.18 -12.19 14.37
N ASP A 272 -4.56 -11.90 13.24
CA ASP A 272 -3.42 -10.97 13.17
C ASP A 272 -3.93 -9.58 12.82
N HIS A 273 -3.40 -8.58 13.51
CA HIS A 273 -3.76 -7.19 13.31
C HIS A 273 -2.50 -6.31 13.30
N ILE A 274 -2.32 -5.47 12.28
CA ILE A 274 -1.15 -4.61 12.11
C ILE A 274 -0.88 -3.76 13.36
N GLY A 275 -1.93 -3.17 13.94
CA GLY A 275 -1.77 -2.28 15.10
C GLY A 275 -1.72 -2.95 16.48
N PHE A 276 -2.04 -4.24 16.58
CA PHE A 276 -2.13 -4.96 17.86
C PHE A 276 -1.27 -6.23 17.94
N GLY A 277 -0.72 -6.71 16.82
CA GLY A 277 -0.15 -8.05 16.72
C GLY A 277 -1.24 -9.13 16.73
N GLN A 278 -0.97 -10.25 17.39
CA GLN A 278 -1.97 -11.30 17.56
C GLN A 278 -2.98 -10.92 18.63
N VAL A 279 -4.26 -10.93 18.28
CA VAL A 279 -5.38 -10.61 19.19
C VAL A 279 -6.50 -11.63 19.05
N VAL A 280 -7.38 -11.67 20.05
CA VAL A 280 -8.58 -12.51 20.00
C VAL A 280 -9.75 -11.66 19.54
N ARG A 281 -10.29 -11.98 18.36
CA ARG A 281 -11.52 -11.40 17.85
C ARG A 281 -12.71 -12.13 18.46
N VAL A 282 -13.58 -11.41 19.15
CA VAL A 282 -14.75 -11.94 19.86
C VAL A 282 -16.02 -11.40 19.21
N GLU A 283 -16.75 -12.24 18.51
CA GLU A 283 -18.05 -11.93 17.92
C GLU A 283 -19.12 -11.85 19.00
N THR A 284 -19.91 -10.77 18.99
CA THR A 284 -20.94 -10.49 19.99
C THR A 284 -22.08 -9.66 19.43
N LYS A 285 -23.29 -9.93 19.93
CA LYS A 285 -24.48 -9.09 19.70
C LYS A 285 -24.69 -8.04 20.82
N GLN A 286 -23.93 -8.12 21.91
CA GLN A 286 -24.04 -7.27 23.09
C GLN A 286 -22.66 -6.66 23.41
N PRO A 287 -22.17 -5.70 22.61
CA PRO A 287 -20.80 -5.20 22.70
C PRO A 287 -20.45 -4.63 24.08
N GLU A 288 -21.34 -3.89 24.73
CA GLU A 288 -21.06 -3.29 26.05
C GLU A 288 -20.88 -4.35 27.14
N VAL A 289 -21.80 -5.33 27.20
CA VAL A 289 -21.72 -6.43 28.18
C VAL A 289 -20.49 -7.30 27.91
N THR A 290 -20.20 -7.60 26.64
CA THR A 290 -19.01 -8.38 26.28
C THR A 290 -17.73 -7.61 26.61
N ARG A 291 -17.70 -6.28 26.41
CA ARG A 291 -16.54 -5.45 26.76
C ARG A 291 -16.23 -5.52 28.25
N GLU A 292 -17.24 -5.40 29.10
CA GLU A 292 -17.08 -5.51 30.56
C GLU A 292 -16.55 -6.89 30.97
N LYS A 293 -17.16 -7.97 30.44
CA LYS A 293 -16.72 -9.35 30.70
C LYS A 293 -15.28 -9.59 30.26
N LEU A 294 -14.90 -9.16 29.05
CA LEU A 294 -13.54 -9.29 28.53
C LEU A 294 -12.54 -8.48 29.37
N GLY A 295 -12.91 -7.28 29.82
CA GLY A 295 -12.07 -6.43 30.66
C GLY A 295 -11.77 -7.04 32.04
N GLY A 296 -12.64 -7.92 32.55
CA GLY A 296 -12.44 -8.66 33.79
C GLY A 296 -11.52 -9.89 33.68
N LEU A 297 -11.14 -10.30 32.46
CA LEU A 297 -10.30 -11.47 32.24
C LEU A 297 -8.84 -11.18 32.60
N SER A 298 -8.20 -12.09 33.34
CA SER A 298 -6.83 -11.90 33.82
C SER A 298 -5.82 -11.80 32.67
N SER A 299 -6.06 -12.54 31.59
CA SER A 299 -5.23 -12.59 30.38
C SER A 299 -5.38 -11.38 29.45
N VAL A 300 -6.42 -10.56 29.63
CA VAL A 300 -6.74 -9.42 28.75
C VAL A 300 -6.09 -8.14 29.26
N GLY A 301 -5.34 -7.47 28.38
CA GLY A 301 -4.62 -6.21 28.59
C GLY A 301 -5.46 -4.98 28.29
N GLY A 302 -6.37 -5.13 27.33
CA GLY A 302 -7.31 -4.10 26.93
C GLY A 302 -8.35 -4.69 25.98
N VAL A 303 -9.46 -3.99 25.85
CA VAL A 303 -10.53 -4.33 24.91
C VAL A 303 -10.68 -3.21 23.91
N ALA A 304 -10.47 -3.51 22.64
CA ALA A 304 -10.58 -2.55 21.55
C ALA A 304 -11.85 -2.79 20.73
N ASP A 305 -12.43 -1.72 20.22
CA ASP A 305 -13.53 -1.80 19.27
C ASP A 305 -13.07 -2.27 17.87
N HIS A 306 -14.03 -2.40 16.96
CA HIS A 306 -13.82 -2.90 15.61
C HIS A 306 -13.14 -1.89 14.64
N LEU A 307 -12.86 -0.66 15.05
CA LEU A 307 -12.21 0.40 14.26
C LEU A 307 -10.87 0.85 14.83
N GLU A 308 -10.65 0.66 16.14
CA GLU A 308 -9.41 1.04 16.82
C GLU A 308 -8.17 0.48 16.13
N LYS A 309 -7.20 1.36 15.89
CA LYS A 309 -5.92 1.09 15.20
C LYS A 309 -6.03 0.50 13.79
N LYS A 310 -7.20 0.55 13.15
CA LYS A 310 -7.32 0.18 11.73
C LYS A 310 -6.84 1.28 10.81
N ILE A 311 -6.30 0.86 9.67
CA ILE A 311 -5.88 1.75 8.61
C ILE A 311 -7.08 2.05 7.69
N GLU A 312 -7.43 3.32 7.57
CA GLU A 312 -8.42 3.78 6.59
C GLU A 312 -7.87 3.58 5.17
N VAL A 313 -8.64 2.90 4.30
CA VAL A 313 -8.35 2.75 2.86
C VAL A 313 -9.50 3.34 2.05
N GLY A 314 -9.23 3.81 0.85
CA GLY A 314 -10.22 4.51 0.02
C GLY A 314 -9.63 5.58 -0.89
N LEU A 315 -10.53 6.38 -1.45
CA LEU A 315 -10.21 7.63 -2.13
C LEU A 315 -10.20 8.77 -1.10
N PHE A 316 -9.12 9.55 -1.09
CA PHE A 316 -8.87 10.63 -0.11
C PHE A 316 -8.92 12.03 -0.73
N GLU A 317 -8.62 12.13 -2.02
CA GLU A 317 -8.62 13.39 -2.77
C GLU A 317 -8.96 13.11 -4.22
N ARG A 318 -9.87 13.92 -4.76
CA ARG A 318 -10.15 14.00 -6.20
C ARG A 318 -10.60 15.42 -6.50
N SER A 319 -9.70 16.20 -7.07
CA SER A 319 -9.92 17.58 -7.45
C SER A 319 -9.27 17.85 -8.80
N GLU A 320 -9.69 18.93 -9.46
CA GLU A 320 -9.11 19.36 -10.72
C GLU A 320 -8.46 20.73 -10.52
N ARG A 321 -7.25 20.90 -11.05
CA ARG A 321 -6.59 22.19 -11.18
C ARG A 321 -5.62 22.14 -12.36
N PRO A 322 -5.22 23.31 -12.91
CA PRO A 322 -4.34 23.35 -14.08
C PRO A 322 -3.10 22.47 -13.91
N GLU A 323 -2.82 21.70 -14.96
CA GLU A 323 -1.66 20.84 -15.04
C GLU A 323 -0.41 21.70 -15.32
N PHE A 324 0.73 21.34 -14.73
CA PHE A 324 1.92 22.18 -14.85
C PHE A 324 2.48 22.24 -16.26
N THR A 325 2.51 21.14 -17.02
CA THR A 325 3.02 21.19 -18.40
C THR A 325 2.12 22.03 -19.31
N GLU A 326 0.81 22.01 -19.11
CA GLU A 326 -0.14 22.90 -19.80
C GLU A 326 0.12 24.37 -19.45
N SER A 327 0.25 24.66 -18.15
CA SER A 327 0.54 26.01 -17.66
C SER A 327 1.88 26.53 -18.19
N LEU A 328 2.92 25.68 -18.17
CA LEU A 328 4.24 25.99 -18.69
C LEU A 328 4.21 26.26 -20.20
N ARG A 329 3.49 25.43 -20.98
CA ARG A 329 3.33 25.65 -22.43
C ARG A 329 2.58 26.94 -22.72
N ALA A 330 1.55 27.28 -21.95
CA ALA A 330 0.84 28.55 -22.11
C ALA A 330 1.77 29.75 -21.88
N ILE A 331 2.63 29.69 -20.85
CA ILE A 331 3.66 30.71 -20.59
C ILE A 331 4.65 30.78 -21.75
N MET A 332 5.11 29.64 -22.27
CA MET A 332 6.06 29.59 -23.39
C MET A 332 5.46 30.17 -24.68
N ARG A 333 4.19 29.90 -24.99
CA ARG A 333 3.49 30.48 -26.15
C ARG A 333 3.37 32.00 -26.02
N LYS A 334 2.92 32.48 -24.86
CA LYS A 334 2.85 33.92 -24.56
C LYS A 334 4.22 34.60 -24.70
N ALA A 335 5.30 33.96 -24.25
CA ALA A 335 6.65 34.48 -24.39
C ALA A 335 7.14 34.55 -25.86
N LYS A 336 6.55 33.73 -26.75
CA LYS A 336 6.81 33.74 -28.20
C LYS A 336 5.90 34.70 -28.98
N GLY A 337 4.91 35.31 -28.33
CA GLY A 337 3.93 36.18 -28.99
C GLY A 337 2.81 35.44 -29.74
N GLU A 338 2.62 34.15 -29.43
CA GLU A 338 1.47 33.34 -29.86
C GLU A 338 0.25 33.55 -28.96
#